data_AF-A0A6V7J6N7-F1
#
_entry.id   AF-A0A6V7J6N7-F1
#
_cell.length_a   1.000
_cell.length_b   1.000
_cell.length_c   1.000
_cell.angle_alpha   90.00
_cell.angle_beta   90.00
_cell.angle_gamma   90.00
#
_symmetry.space_group_name_H-M   'P 1'
#
loop_
_entity.id
_entity.type
_entity.pdbx_description
1 polymer ?
#
loop_
_entity_poly.entity_id
_entity_poly.type
_entity_poly.pdbx_seq_one_letter_code
_entity_poly.pdbx_strand_id
1 'polypeptide(L)' 'YTTSTREKNLRNEHPLVDYTPPQYINLLFTDLGIMTPSAVSDELIKLYS' A
#
# COMPACT_ATOMS: atom_id res chain seq x y z
N TYR A 1 6.42 9.82 4.41
CA TYR A 1 6.87 9.39 5.75
C TYR A 1 7.12 10.61 6.63
N THR A 2 6.09 11.40 6.92
CA THR A 2 6.25 12.53 7.86
C THR A 2 6.02 12.00 9.26
N THR A 3 7.04 12.14 10.09
CA THR A 3 7.04 11.92 11.54
C THR A 3 6.16 12.97 12.24
N SER A 4 4.84 12.96 11.96
CA SER A 4 3.87 13.92 12.50
C SER A 4 2.71 13.23 13.22
N THR A 5 2.92 12.04 13.76
CA THR A 5 2.03 11.47 14.78
C THR A 5 2.71 11.59 16.13
N ARG A 6 2.95 12.86 16.51
CA ARG A 6 3.48 13.25 17.81
C ARG A 6 2.44 12.83 18.86
N GLU A 7 2.73 11.75 19.57
CA GLU A 7 2.01 11.21 20.73
C GLU A 7 0.47 11.32 20.68
N LYS A 8 -0.14 10.73 19.66
CA LYS A 8 -1.59 10.53 19.67
C LYS A 8 -1.89 9.35 20.60
N ASN A 9 -2.85 9.50 21.51
CA ASN A 9 -3.20 8.44 22.47
C ASN A 9 -3.89 7.28 21.74
N LEU A 10 -3.10 6.33 21.22
CA LEU A 10 -3.54 5.19 20.39
C LEU A 10 -4.45 4.20 21.14
N ARG A 11 -4.60 4.36 22.46
CA ARG A 11 -5.39 3.46 23.31
C ARG A 11 -6.87 3.36 22.91
N ASN A 12 -7.38 4.38 22.23
CA ASN A 12 -8.76 4.42 21.74
C ASN A 12 -8.83 4.44 20.20
N GLU A 13 -7.73 4.19 19.48
CA GLU A 13 -7.75 4.10 18.03
C GLU A 13 -7.99 2.67 17.56
N HIS A 14 -9.00 2.50 16.71
CA HIS A 14 -9.31 1.24 16.05
C HIS A 14 -9.23 1.47 14.53
N PRO A 15 -8.01 1.44 13.95
CA PRO A 15 -7.84 1.67 12.51
C PRO A 15 -8.57 0.57 11.73
N LEU A 16 -9.32 0.97 10.71
CA LEU A 16 -10.06 0.04 9.85
C LEU A 16 -9.15 -0.70 8.86
N VAL A 17 -7.94 -0.18 8.62
CA VAL A 17 -6.97 -0.70 7.66
C VAL A 17 -5.56 -0.57 8.20
N ASP A 18 -4.67 -1.45 7.75
CA ASP A 18 -3.24 -1.40 8.02
C ASP A 18 -2.42 -1.47 6.72
N TYR A 19 -1.10 -1.31 6.86
CA TYR A 19 -0.16 -1.46 5.75
C TYR A 19 0.35 -2.90 5.73
N THR A 20 0.12 -3.60 4.60
CA THR A 20 0.78 -4.87 4.31
C THR A 20 1.97 -4.63 3.38
N PRO A 21 3.22 -4.80 3.86
CA PRO A 21 4.40 -4.65 3.03
C PRO A 21 4.42 -5.57 1.80
N PRO A 22 5.02 -5.13 0.67
CA PRO A 22 5.01 -5.88 -0.58
C PRO A 22 5.74 -7.22 -0.50
N GLN A 23 6.71 -7.40 0.42
CA GLN A 23 7.37 -8.71 0.60
C GLN A 23 6.42 -9.82 1.08
N TYR A 24 5.24 -9.48 1.57
CA TYR A 24 4.21 -10.44 1.99
C TYR A 24 3.12 -10.67 0.93
N ILE A 25 3.27 -10.08 -0.26
CA ILE A 25 2.31 -10.21 -1.36
C ILE A 25 3.03 -10.82 -2.56
N ASN A 26 2.63 -12.01 -2.98
CA ASN A 26 3.26 -12.70 -4.10
C ASN A 26 2.80 -12.15 -5.46
N LEU A 27 1.47 -12.05 -5.63
CA LEU A 27 0.84 -11.71 -6.90
C LEU A 27 -0.41 -10.86 -6.66
N LEU A 28 -0.67 -9.96 -7.61
CA LEU A 28 -1.86 -9.13 -7.71
C LEU A 28 -2.59 -9.52 -8.99
N PHE A 29 -3.90 -9.73 -8.89
CA PHE A 29 -4.77 -10.08 -10.01
C PHE A 29 -5.62 -8.86 -10.34
N THR A 30 -5.43 -8.29 -11.52
CA THR A 30 -6.14 -7.10 -11.98
C THR A 30 -6.67 -7.32 -13.39
N ASP A 31 -7.47 -6.38 -13.90
CA ASP A 31 -7.98 -6.41 -15.27
C ASP A 31 -6.86 -6.26 -16.32
N LEU A 32 -5.67 -5.79 -15.92
CA LEU A 32 -4.48 -5.69 -16.77
C LEU A 32 -3.66 -6.99 -16.77
N GLY A 33 -4.05 -7.99 -15.96
CA GLY A 33 -3.38 -9.28 -15.83
C GLY A 33 -2.80 -9.53 -14.44
N ILE A 34 -1.97 -10.56 -14.34
CA ILE A 34 -1.29 -10.96 -13.11
C ILE A 34 0.05 -10.22 -13.03
N MET A 35 0.33 -9.56 -11.90
CA MET A 35 1.56 -8.80 -11.69
C MET A 35 2.15 -8.96 -10.29
N THR A 36 3.45 -8.71 -10.13
CA THR A 36 4.11 -8.64 -8.82
C THR A 36 3.91 -7.25 -8.21
N PRO A 37 4.02 -7.09 -6.87
CA PRO A 37 3.94 -5.77 -6.24
C PRO A 37 4.93 -4.75 -6.80
N SER A 38 6.11 -5.18 -7.27
CA SER A 38 7.11 -4.30 -7.88
C SER A 38 6.69 -3.72 -9.22
N ALA A 39 5.91 -4.46 -10.02
CA ALA A 39 5.46 -4.01 -11.34
C ALA A 39 4.31 -2.98 -11.26
N VAL A 40 3.67 -2.85 -10.09
CA VAL A 40 2.57 -1.90 -9.87
C VAL A 40 3.02 -0.45 -10.09
N SER A 41 4.26 -0.11 -9.75
CA SER A 41 4.78 1.26 -9.90
C SER A 41 4.76 1.72 -11.36
N ASP A 42 5.19 0.87 -12.29
CA ASP A 42 5.23 1.20 -13.72
C ASP A 42 3.81 1.35 -14.30
N GLU A 43 2.88 0.50 -13.88
CA GLU A 43 1.48 0.56 -14.31
C GLU A 43 0.75 1.79 -13.75
N LEU A 44 1.02 2.18 -12.49
CA LEU A 44 0.50 3.42 -11.92
C LEU A 44 1.04 4.66 -12.64
N ILE A 45 2.34 4.69 -12.99
CA ILE A 45 2.91 5.81 -13.76
C ILE A 45 2.18 5.96 -15.11
N LYS A 46 1.97 4.86 -15.85
CA LYS A 46 1.23 4.90 -17.13
C LYS A 46 -0.19 5.44 -16.99
N LEU A 47 -0.91 5.10 -15.91
CA LEU A 47 -2.32 5.48 -15.75
C LEU A 47 -2.52 6.94 -15.33
N TYR A 48 -1.52 7.55 -14.71
CA TYR A 48 -1.63 8.87 -14.07
C TYR A 48 -0.63 9.91 -14.59
N SER A 49 0.14 9.60 -15.64
CA SER A 49 1.05 10.54 -16.32
C SER A 49 0.49 11.07 -17.63
#